data_AF-A0A2S7TX68-F1
#
_entry.id   AF-A0A2S7TX68-F1
#
_cell.length_a   1.000
_cell.length_b   1.000
_cell.length_c   1.000
_cell.angle_alpha   90.00
_cell.angle_beta   90.00
_cell.angle_gamma   90.00
#
_symmetry.space_group_name_H-M   'P 1'
#
loop_
_entity.id
_entity.type
_entity.pdbx_description
1 polymer ?
#
loop_
_entity_poly.entity_id
_entity_poly.type
_entity_poly.pdbx_seq_one_letter_code
_entity_poly.pdbx_strand_id
1 'polypeptide(L)'
;MNPALGREALLQWWQDTSAKSLLGSYRNNTTARGTSGLIKNFEPNDAQARDLAVTKSGLHVIVYLGDSRWIQADPAEGKVHTSSNTGDSIWFHMPVEILHCILLD
;
A
#
# COMPACT_ATOMS: atom_id res chain seq x y z
N MET A 1 13.82 -23.83 7.13
CA MET A 1 13.70 -22.68 6.21
C MET A 1 13.30 -23.20 4.84
N ASN A 2 12.35 -22.57 4.15
CA ASN A 2 11.97 -22.92 2.79
C ASN A 2 12.88 -22.16 1.80
N PRO A 3 13.78 -22.84 1.06
CA PRO A 3 14.71 -22.18 0.15
C PRO A 3 14.02 -21.45 -1.01
N ALA A 4 12.80 -21.87 -1.40
CA ALA A 4 12.02 -21.15 -2.40
C ALA A 4 11.60 -19.76 -1.89
N LEU A 5 11.11 -19.67 -0.65
CA LEU A 5 10.74 -18.38 -0.03
C LEU A 5 11.97 -17.48 0.15
N GLY A 6 13.14 -18.05 0.48
CA GLY A 6 14.39 -17.30 0.57
C GLY A 6 14.81 -16.69 -0.77
N ARG A 7 14.68 -17.45 -1.86
CA ARG A 7 14.95 -16.96 -3.22
C ARG A 7 13.98 -15.86 -3.63
N GLU A 8 12.69 -16.03 -3.35
CA GLU A 8 11.68 -15.02 -3.69
C GLU A 8 11.90 -13.72 -2.90
N ALA A 9 12.21 -13.79 -1.61
CA ALA A 9 12.54 -12.61 -0.83
C ALA A 9 13.75 -11.83 -1.40
N LEU A 10 14.80 -12.54 -1.84
CA LEU A 10 15.96 -11.92 -2.50
C LEU A 10 15.60 -11.29 -3.84
N LEU A 11 14.75 -11.95 -4.64
CA LEU A 11 14.27 -11.39 -5.90
C LEU A 11 13.43 -10.14 -5.67
N GLN A 12 12.56 -10.13 -4.66
CA GLN A 12 11.76 -8.94 -4.31
C GLN A 12 12.65 -7.78 -3.85
N TRP A 13 13.66 -8.05 -3.02
CA TRP A 13 14.62 -7.01 -2.61
C TRP A 13 15.41 -6.46 -3.80
N TRP A 14 15.86 -7.34 -4.71
CA TRP A 14 16.58 -6.92 -5.92
C TRP A 14 15.70 -6.14 -6.90
N GLN A 15 14.40 -6.46 -6.93
CA GLN A 15 13.40 -5.88 -7.84
C GLN A 15 12.50 -4.89 -7.11
N ASP A 16 13.07 -4.18 -6.13
CA ASP A 16 12.36 -3.23 -5.32
C ASP A 16 11.56 -2.26 -6.19
N THR A 17 10.31 -2.03 -5.81
CA THR A 17 9.29 -1.47 -6.70
C THR A 17 8.79 -0.14 -6.17
N SER A 18 8.94 0.91 -6.97
CA SER A 18 8.42 2.24 -6.64
C SER A 18 6.89 2.24 -6.57
N ALA A 19 6.31 3.17 -5.79
CA ALA A 19 4.86 3.38 -5.76
C ALA A 19 4.27 3.61 -7.17
N LYS A 20 4.95 4.37 -8.03
CA LYS A 20 4.56 4.54 -9.44
C LYS A 20 4.53 3.22 -10.22
N SER A 21 5.49 2.34 -10.00
CA SER A 21 5.56 1.02 -10.65
C SER A 21 4.44 0.09 -10.16
N LEU A 22 4.03 0.18 -8.89
CA LEU A 22 2.88 -0.57 -8.36
C LEU A 22 1.58 -0.21 -9.09
N LEU A 23 1.32 1.08 -9.33
CA LEU A 23 0.17 1.52 -10.14
C LEU A 23 0.18 0.90 -11.54
N GLY A 24 1.37 0.76 -12.13
CA GLY A 24 1.56 0.14 -13.45
C GLY A 24 1.47 -1.39 -13.45
N SER A 25 1.10 -2.03 -12.33
CA SER A 25 1.09 -3.49 -12.18
C SER A 25 2.44 -4.13 -12.54
N TYR A 26 3.55 -3.52 -12.10
CA TYR A 26 4.88 -4.02 -12.43
C TYR A 26 5.01 -5.52 -12.10
N ARG A 27 5.36 -6.29 -13.14
CA ARG A 27 5.48 -7.76 -13.11
C ARG A 27 4.21 -8.51 -12.71
N ASN A 28 3.04 -7.88 -12.87
CA ASN A 28 1.73 -8.42 -12.52
C ASN A 28 1.57 -8.76 -11.03
N ASN A 29 2.29 -8.04 -10.16
CA ASN A 29 2.29 -8.30 -8.71
C ASN A 29 1.11 -7.63 -7.97
N THR A 30 0.40 -6.73 -8.63
CA THR A 30 -0.74 -6.00 -8.07
C THR A 30 -1.94 -6.03 -9.00
N THR A 31 -3.15 -6.04 -8.44
CA THR A 31 -4.41 -5.92 -9.18
C THR A 31 -5.25 -4.79 -8.60
N ALA A 32 -5.87 -3.99 -9.45
CA ALA A 32 -6.74 -2.90 -8.99
C ALA A 32 -8.03 -3.45 -8.39
N ARG A 33 -8.47 -2.88 -7.26
CA ARG A 33 -9.77 -3.20 -6.65
C ARG A 33 -10.96 -2.50 -7.30
N GLY A 34 -10.68 -1.48 -8.13
CA GLY A 34 -11.70 -0.55 -8.62
C GLY A 34 -12.16 0.47 -7.58
N THR A 35 -11.53 0.49 -6.39
CA THR A 35 -11.78 1.50 -5.35
C THR A 35 -10.70 2.58 -5.42
N SER A 36 -11.13 3.84 -5.45
CA SER A 36 -10.22 5.00 -5.51
C SER A 36 -10.86 6.19 -4.80
N GLY A 37 -10.05 7.11 -4.26
CA GLY A 37 -10.55 8.26 -3.52
C GLY A 37 -9.54 8.81 -2.53
N LEU A 38 -10.03 9.39 -1.43
CA LEU A 38 -9.20 9.88 -0.34
C LEU A 38 -9.35 8.92 0.84
N ILE A 39 -8.26 8.43 1.42
CA ILE A 39 -8.31 7.46 2.53
C ILE A 39 -9.17 7.99 3.69
N LYS A 40 -9.12 9.29 3.98
CA LYS A 40 -9.93 9.89 5.04
C LYS A 40 -11.45 9.72 4.88
N ASN A 41 -11.91 9.45 3.67
CA ASN A 41 -13.32 9.25 3.34
C ASN A 41 -13.68 7.76 3.17
N PHE A 42 -12.74 6.85 3.41
CA PHE A 42 -12.98 5.43 3.18
C PHE A 42 -13.82 4.82 4.30
N GLU A 43 -14.78 4.01 3.89
CA GLU A 43 -15.60 3.17 4.74
C GLU A 43 -14.94 1.79 4.94
N PRO A 44 -15.34 1.00 5.95
CA PRO A 44 -14.68 -0.25 6.31
C PRO A 44 -14.56 -1.29 5.17
N ASN A 45 -15.40 -1.22 4.15
CA ASN A 45 -15.44 -2.16 3.02
C ASN A 45 -14.67 -1.68 1.78
N ASP A 46 -14.15 -0.45 1.79
CA ASP A 46 -13.43 0.14 0.64
C ASP A 46 -12.03 -0.46 0.44
N ALA A 47 -11.51 -1.15 1.45
CA ALA A 47 -10.26 -1.89 1.40
C ALA A 47 -10.36 -3.17 2.25
N GLN A 48 -9.51 -4.14 1.97
CA GLN A 48 -9.30 -5.32 2.82
C GLN A 48 -7.86 -5.35 3.31
N ALA A 49 -7.65 -5.98 4.47
CA ALA A 49 -6.32 -6.11 5.03
C ALA A 49 -5.34 -6.64 3.97
N ARG A 50 -4.12 -6.06 3.94
CA ARG A 50 -3.05 -6.30 2.96
C ARG A 50 -3.21 -5.57 1.62
N ASP A 51 -4.27 -4.81 1.43
CA ASP A 51 -4.35 -3.89 0.29
C ASP A 51 -3.41 -2.70 0.46
N LEU A 52 -2.98 -2.18 -0.69
CA LEU A 52 -2.12 -1.03 -0.83
C LEU A 52 -2.95 0.16 -1.33
N ALA A 53 -2.96 1.25 -0.58
CA ALA A 53 -3.38 2.55 -1.09
C ALA A 53 -2.16 3.28 -1.67
N VAL A 54 -2.12 3.37 -2.99
CA VAL A 54 -1.03 4.04 -3.70
C VAL A 54 -1.51 5.40 -4.18
N THR A 55 -0.80 6.47 -3.84
CA THR A 55 -1.18 7.82 -4.31
C THR A 55 -1.14 7.86 -5.83
N LYS A 56 -2.13 8.50 -6.47
CA LYS A 56 -2.20 8.60 -7.94
C LYS A 56 -1.01 9.35 -8.56
N SER A 57 -0.29 10.14 -7.76
CA SER A 57 1.00 10.74 -8.15
C SER A 57 2.14 9.74 -8.22
N GLY A 58 1.98 8.55 -7.63
CA GLY A 58 3.00 7.50 -7.54
C GLY A 58 4.11 7.81 -6.54
N LEU A 59 3.87 8.72 -5.60
CA LEU A 59 4.89 9.20 -4.65
C LEU A 59 4.90 8.43 -3.33
N HIS A 60 3.78 7.82 -2.95
CA HIS A 60 3.61 7.21 -1.63
C HIS A 60 2.70 6.00 -1.66
N VAL A 61 2.96 5.05 -0.76
CA VAL A 61 2.16 3.83 -0.57
C VAL A 61 1.86 3.64 0.91
N ILE A 62 0.62 3.24 1.19
CA ILE A 62 0.10 3.01 2.54
C ILE A 62 -0.55 1.64 2.56
N VAL A 63 -0.31 0.83 3.58
CA VAL A 63 -0.88 -0.51 3.69
C VAL A 63 -2.08 -0.50 4.62
N TYR A 64 -3.19 -1.09 4.20
CA TYR A 64 -4.35 -1.28 5.05
C TYR A 64 -4.18 -2.52 5.93
N LEU A 65 -4.31 -2.34 7.25
CA LEU A 65 -4.19 -3.42 8.24
C LEU A 65 -5.53 -4.04 8.63
N GLY A 66 -6.65 -3.48 8.17
CA GLY A 66 -7.98 -3.78 8.71
C GLY A 66 -8.39 -2.83 9.84
N ASP A 67 -9.67 -2.87 10.22
CA ASP A 67 -10.25 -2.04 11.30
C ASP A 67 -9.95 -0.54 11.15
N SER A 68 -10.02 -0.01 9.92
CA SER A 68 -9.71 1.39 9.61
C SER A 68 -8.27 1.81 9.97
N ARG A 69 -7.35 0.87 10.18
CA ARG A 69 -5.93 1.13 10.49
C ARG A 69 -5.06 1.05 9.26
N TRP A 70 -4.16 2.03 9.14
CA TRP A 70 -3.26 2.20 8.02
C TRP A 70 -1.83 2.34 8.51
N ILE A 71 -0.88 1.62 7.91
CA ILE A 71 0.54 1.70 8.25
C ILE A 71 1.33 2.30 7.09
N GLN A 72 2.26 3.19 7.41
CA GLN A 72 3.08 3.90 6.42
C GLN A 72 4.43 4.32 7.00
N ALA A 73 5.42 4.43 6.11
CA ALA A 73 6.68 5.12 6.40
C ALA A 73 6.51 6.60 6.06
N ASP A 74 6.20 7.45 7.04
CA ASP A 74 5.88 8.85 6.79
C ASP A 74 7.15 9.71 6.79
N PRO A 75 7.49 10.39 5.67
CA PRO A 75 8.66 11.26 5.60
C PRO A 75 8.61 12.44 6.58
N ALA A 76 7.42 12.95 6.92
CA ALA A 76 7.27 14.07 7.85
C ALA A 76 7.57 13.67 9.30
N GLU A 77 7.21 12.43 9.66
CA GLU A 77 7.44 11.86 10.99
C GLU A 77 8.81 11.16 11.12
N GLY A 78 9.47 10.85 10.00
CA GLY A 78 10.76 10.16 9.96
C GLY A 78 10.71 8.71 10.48
N LYS A 79 9.52 8.10 10.54
CA LYS A 79 9.31 6.75 11.09
C LYS A 79 8.12 6.05 10.44
N VAL A 80 8.09 4.73 10.61
CA VAL A 80 6.89 3.94 10.34
C VAL A 80 5.91 4.13 11.50
N HIS A 81 4.67 4.44 11.18
CA HIS A 81 3.61 4.54 12.18
C HIS A 81 2.29 3.99 11.63
N THR A 82 1.39 3.64 12.54
CA THR A 82 0.02 3.25 12.23
C THR A 82 -0.94 4.34 12.69
N SER A 83 -1.93 4.68 11.87
CA SER A 83 -2.97 5.65 12.20
C SER A 83 -4.33 5.23 11.65
N SER A 84 -5.42 5.73 12.24
CA SER A 84 -6.76 5.58 11.65
C SER A 84 -6.90 6.49 10.43
N ASN A 85 -7.84 6.20 9.53
CA ASN A 85 -8.15 7.06 8.38
C ASN A 85 -8.51 8.51 8.76
N THR A 86 -8.95 8.75 10.00
CA THR A 86 -9.21 10.08 10.58
C THR A 86 -7.96 10.80 11.11
N GLY A 87 -6.77 10.23 10.94
CA GLY A 87 -5.52 10.83 11.40
C GLY A 87 -5.04 11.99 10.53
N ASP A 88 -4.04 12.72 11.02
CA ASP A 88 -3.56 13.97 10.40
C ASP A 88 -2.57 13.77 9.24
N SER A 89 -2.46 12.55 8.69
CA SER A 89 -1.52 12.29 7.61
C SER A 89 -1.93 13.03 6.33
N ILE A 90 -1.00 13.81 5.77
CA ILE A 90 -1.21 14.53 4.50
C ILE A 90 -1.57 13.56 3.37
N TRP A 91 -1.08 12.32 3.46
CA TRP A 91 -1.31 11.30 2.46
C TRP A 91 -2.77 10.81 2.43
N PHE A 92 -3.50 10.93 3.55
CA PHE A 92 -4.93 10.59 3.59
C PHE A 92 -5.82 11.59 2.86
N HIS A 93 -5.27 12.77 2.56
CA HIS A 93 -5.91 13.85 1.82
C HIS A 93 -5.57 13.83 0.33
N MET A 94 -4.71 12.91 -0.12
CA MET A 94 -4.33 12.77 -1.52
C MET A 94 -5.17 11.68 -2.21
N PRO A 95 -5.45 11.82 -3.51
CA PRO A 95 -6.09 10.77 -4.29
C PRO A 95 -5.23 9.50 -4.33
N VAL A 96 -5.84 8.36 -4.00
CA VAL A 96 -5.23 7.03 -4.05
C VAL A 96 -6.01 6.09 -4.97
N GLU A 97 -5.32 5.06 -5.44
CA GLU A 97 -5.89 3.85 -6.04
C GLU A 97 -5.65 2.67 -5.08
N ILE A 98 -6.67 1.83 -4.86
CA ILE A 98 -6.52 0.63 -4.04
C ILE A 98 -6.12 -0.56 -4.91
N LEU A 99 -4.98 -1.15 -4.53
CA LEU A 99 -4.38 -2.29 -5.19
C LEU A 99 -4.29 -3.46 -4.21
N HIS A 100 -4.64 -4.65 -4.67
CA HIS A 100 -4.36 -5.88 -3.96
C HIS A 100 -2.97 -6.39 -4.35
N CYS A 101 -2.12 -6.72 -3.38
CA CYS A 101 -0.77 -7.25 -3.62
C CYS A 101 -0.76 -8.77 -3.47
N ILE A 102 -0.56 -9.46 -4.60
CA ILE A 102 -0.60 -10.93 -4.69
C ILE A 102 0.63 -11.57 -4.02
N LEU A 103 1.72 -10.82 -3.86
CA LEU A 103 2.97 -11.32 -3.29
C LEU A 103 2.93 -11.54 -1.77
N LEU A 104 1.91 -11.03 -1.08
CA LEU A 104 1.81 -11.11 0.37
C LEU A 104 0.93 -12.27 0.84
N ASP A 105 0.49 -13.14 -0.08
CA ASP A 105 -0.35 -14.33 0.20
C ASP A 105 0.43 -15.51 0.80
#